data_AF-A0A9P8VRN0-F1
#
_entry.id   AF-A0A9P8VRN0-F1
#
_cell.length_a   1.000
_cell.length_b   1.000
_cell.length_c   1.000
_cell.angle_alpha   90.00
_cell.angle_beta   90.00
_cell.angle_gamma   90.00
#
_symmetry.space_group_name_H-M   'P 1'
#
loop_
_entity.id
_entity.type
_entity.pdbx_description
1 polymer ?
#
loop_
_entity_poly.entity_id
_entity_poly.type
_entity_poly.pdbx_seq_one_letter_code
_entity_poly.pdbx_strand_id
1 'polypeptide(L)'
;MEKPIKRPNIGKRKACDLCHIRKIKCDSKEPKCTHCTFYNKECTYTPVNRKKKKKTQKQKSGSSTDPTSVQAEATLKEYESLSNLFLQVHGHGTIIESGIFTDSLLPASQTEAYTLPPFEVIFPILDEYFINFNSFVPLFEQESFMASARDWYSSSAHRDAATWATINIALALSLQQCGYDSEPTRSEDLQIYVGNAQSVMNSLATRDADLKGLQVILGLVIIFQGVLDPRPAAVLTATAVKLAHRMKLNSKQGHKGISEAAVEERRRVFWITYILDRDTSVRAREPYLHRDEDIGIDMPDQSTDIETCSSGDDARSSRFLCQRASLARIQGKVYDFTFSVQARDLQPTESTLNDAIIDAMLQEWREQLPVEYSGERVFDNSYPEKLRRHLLTLHFSYFQLAFRNHLLYGHGMDWIGNLVNYSSQYSLEGDDQADKDGPQVLQLPPNWHEKVTMAKLCMAMFRLVGSTDSALNWYLACTYLSALTILIAAKLIGTEHGAEGGTVPDEQEQLINEGLRFIHHMATTRDARLEKVHAACAELNRRADVAKVTTLGTMSELLDAPWLPAFRHIGDTGAEGPPSVPSSKVLHVLTEICYKE
;
A
#
# COMPACT_ATOMS: atom_id res chain seq x y z
N MET A 1 64.63 23.50 9.27
CA MET A 1 64.84 22.36 8.33
C MET A 1 63.89 21.25 8.73
N GLU A 2 62.74 21.15 8.07
CA GLU A 2 61.78 20.06 8.30
C GLU A 2 62.10 18.88 7.37
N LYS A 3 62.11 17.67 7.92
CA LYS A 3 62.58 16.44 7.27
C LYS A 3 61.55 15.88 6.27
N PRO A 4 61.97 15.19 5.20
CA PRO A 4 61.07 14.62 4.22
C PRO A 4 60.36 13.38 4.80
N ILE A 5 59.03 13.36 4.72
CA ILE A 5 58.21 12.21 5.11
C ILE A 5 58.36 11.12 4.02
N LYS A 6 59.11 10.05 4.33
CA LYS A 6 59.25 8.86 3.47
C LYS A 6 57.97 8.02 3.50
N ARG A 7 57.62 7.49 2.32
CA ARG A 7 56.44 6.67 2.02
C ARG A 7 56.29 5.44 2.94
N PRO A 8 55.08 5.11 3.42
CA PRO A 8 54.75 3.76 3.84
C PRO A 8 54.58 2.89 2.59
N ASN A 9 55.30 1.77 2.56
CA ASN A 9 55.25 0.78 1.49
C ASN A 9 53.93 -0.01 1.58
N ILE A 10 52.89 0.47 0.91
CA ILE A 10 51.55 -0.14 0.90
C ILE A 10 51.37 -0.92 -0.40
N GLY A 11 51.22 -2.24 -0.26
CA GLY A 11 51.07 -3.17 -1.38
C GLY A 11 49.87 -2.89 -2.29
N LYS A 12 50.12 -3.06 -3.60
CA LYS A 12 49.17 -3.39 -4.67
C LYS A 12 48.13 -2.35 -5.17
N ARG A 13 48.24 -1.06 -4.87
CA ARG A 13 47.57 -0.01 -5.68
C ARG A 13 48.59 0.90 -6.36
N LYS A 14 48.69 0.82 -7.69
CA LYS A 14 49.52 1.74 -8.51
C LYS A 14 48.78 3.04 -8.86
N ALA A 15 47.46 3.11 -8.62
CA ALA A 15 46.62 4.26 -8.95
C ALA A 15 45.99 4.87 -7.68
N CYS A 16 45.81 6.20 -7.69
CA CYS A 16 45.11 6.94 -6.63
C CYS A 16 43.61 6.58 -6.58
N ASP A 17 42.93 6.96 -5.51
CA ASP A 17 41.54 6.57 -5.24
C ASP A 17 40.59 7.04 -6.36
N LEU A 18 40.71 8.29 -6.82
CA LEU A 18 39.88 8.82 -7.91
C LEU A 18 40.09 8.05 -9.23
N CYS A 19 41.34 7.83 -9.61
CA CYS A 19 41.67 7.10 -10.85
C CYS A 19 41.22 5.63 -10.77
N HIS A 20 41.30 5.03 -9.57
CA HIS A 20 40.81 3.67 -9.36
C HIS A 20 39.27 3.59 -9.42
N ILE A 21 38.55 4.51 -8.80
CA ILE A 21 37.07 4.56 -8.83
C ILE A 21 36.59 4.75 -10.27
N ARG A 22 37.25 5.64 -11.02
CA ARG A 22 36.91 5.92 -12.43
C ARG A 22 37.50 4.93 -13.42
N LYS A 23 38.24 3.91 -12.97
CA LYS A 23 38.92 2.90 -13.80
C LYS A 23 39.80 3.52 -14.92
N ILE A 24 40.46 4.64 -14.64
CA ILE A 24 41.40 5.33 -15.56
C ILE A 24 42.85 5.17 -15.09
N LYS A 25 43.81 5.22 -16.02
CA LYS A 25 45.24 5.01 -15.72
C LYS A 25 45.82 6.20 -14.97
N CYS A 26 46.29 5.98 -13.75
CA CYS A 26 46.98 7.01 -12.96
C CYS A 26 48.44 7.15 -13.38
N ASP A 27 48.91 8.37 -13.62
CA ASP A 27 50.31 8.69 -13.94
C ASP A 27 51.16 8.98 -12.69
N SER A 28 50.55 9.03 -11.51
CA SER A 28 51.22 9.06 -10.20
C SER A 28 52.27 10.18 -10.02
N LYS A 29 52.08 11.33 -10.67
CA LYS A 29 52.87 12.55 -10.44
C LYS A 29 52.55 13.17 -9.06
N GLU A 30 53.56 13.75 -8.42
CA GLU A 30 53.42 14.50 -7.15
C GLU A 30 53.39 16.02 -7.44
N PRO A 31 52.55 16.82 -6.75
CA PRO A 31 51.66 16.45 -5.63
C PRO A 31 50.29 15.88 -6.04
N LYS A 32 49.85 16.04 -7.29
CA LYS A 32 48.59 15.49 -7.83
C LYS A 32 48.82 14.87 -9.21
N CYS A 33 48.14 13.75 -9.50
CA CYS A 33 48.18 13.13 -10.82
C CYS A 33 47.47 14.01 -11.88
N THR A 34 47.77 13.81 -13.17
CA THR A 34 47.24 14.65 -14.25
C THR A 34 45.69 14.63 -14.27
N HIS A 35 45.09 13.47 -14.02
CA HIS A 35 43.63 13.33 -13.97
C HIS A 35 43.00 13.99 -12.74
N CYS A 36 43.59 13.86 -11.54
CA CYS A 36 43.09 14.54 -10.34
C CYS A 36 43.16 16.06 -10.47
N THR A 37 44.18 16.56 -11.19
CA THR A 37 44.30 17.98 -11.52
C THR A 37 43.19 18.42 -12.48
N PHE A 38 42.96 17.66 -13.55
CA PHE A 38 41.90 17.95 -14.52
C PHE A 38 40.49 17.96 -13.88
N TYR A 39 40.20 16.99 -13.00
CA TYR A 39 38.91 16.90 -12.31
C TYR A 39 38.79 17.81 -11.07
N ASN A 40 39.81 18.63 -10.79
CA ASN A 40 39.91 19.47 -9.59
C ASN A 40 39.53 18.73 -8.29
N LYS A 41 40.07 17.52 -8.10
CA LYS A 41 39.85 16.67 -6.93
C LYS A 41 41.17 16.35 -6.23
N GLU A 42 41.09 16.05 -4.94
CA GLU A 42 42.25 15.69 -4.14
C GLU A 42 42.77 14.28 -4.52
N CYS A 43 44.09 14.11 -4.56
CA CYS A 43 44.74 12.89 -5.05
C CYS A 43 45.17 12.00 -3.88
N THR A 44 44.24 11.20 -3.35
CA THR A 44 44.45 10.36 -2.15
C THR A 44 44.77 8.91 -2.50
N TYR A 45 45.46 8.22 -1.57
CA TYR A 45 45.77 6.80 -1.66
C TYR A 45 45.38 6.11 -0.35
N THR A 46 44.11 5.70 -0.25
CA THR A 46 43.58 5.09 0.97
C THR A 46 43.92 3.58 1.01
N PRO A 47 44.64 3.09 2.03
CA PRO A 47 44.92 1.66 2.17
C PRO A 47 43.65 0.88 2.50
N VAL A 48 43.34 -0.15 1.70
CA VAL A 48 42.21 -1.06 1.96
C VAL A 48 42.62 -2.09 3.01
N ASN A 49 42.11 -1.94 4.23
CA ASN A 49 42.31 -2.94 5.29
C ASN A 49 41.37 -4.14 5.06
N ARG A 50 41.80 -5.13 4.26
CA ARG A 50 41.10 -6.41 4.17
C ARG A 50 41.24 -7.15 5.50
N LYS A 51 40.16 -7.24 6.29
CA LYS A 51 40.05 -8.22 7.38
C LYS A 51 40.30 -9.62 6.80
N LYS A 52 41.46 -10.22 7.12
CA LYS A 52 41.78 -11.61 6.78
C LYS A 52 40.93 -12.54 7.63
N LYS A 53 40.15 -13.44 7.00
CA LYS A 53 39.68 -14.69 7.63
C LYS A 53 40.90 -15.41 8.23
N LYS A 54 41.00 -15.47 9.56
CA LYS A 54 41.96 -16.37 10.23
C LYS A 54 41.36 -17.78 10.23
N LYS A 55 42.07 -18.73 9.63
CA LYS A 55 41.95 -20.16 9.97
C LYS A 55 42.48 -20.31 11.39
N THR A 56 41.65 -20.78 12.32
CA THR A 56 42.08 -21.08 13.70
C THR A 56 42.30 -22.57 13.83
N GLN A 57 43.56 -22.93 14.07
CA GLN A 57 43.97 -24.22 14.60
C GLN A 57 43.30 -24.48 15.95
N LYS A 58 42.96 -25.75 16.16
CA LYS A 58 42.45 -26.31 17.41
C LYS A 58 43.45 -26.06 18.54
N GLN A 59 43.20 -25.10 19.42
CA GLN A 59 43.82 -25.02 20.75
C GLN A 59 42.84 -24.40 21.76
N LYS A 60 42.64 -25.13 22.85
CA LYS A 60 41.77 -24.83 23.98
C LYS A 60 42.31 -23.64 24.78
N SER A 61 41.50 -22.60 24.96
CA SER A 61 41.53 -21.71 26.13
C SER A 61 40.35 -20.73 26.03
N GLY A 62 39.49 -20.72 27.04
CA GLY A 62 38.23 -19.99 27.03
C GLY A 62 38.35 -18.47 27.23
N SER A 63 37.36 -17.74 26.72
CA SER A 63 36.83 -16.49 27.30
C SER A 63 35.57 -16.05 26.52
N SER A 64 34.47 -15.87 27.26
CA SER A 64 33.40 -14.89 27.09
C SER A 64 33.12 -14.34 25.67
N THR A 65 32.04 -14.83 25.05
CA THR A 65 31.31 -14.16 23.99
C THR A 65 30.49 -13.01 24.57
N ASP A 66 30.67 -11.80 24.03
CA ASP A 66 29.90 -10.61 24.40
C ASP A 66 28.46 -10.74 23.84
N PRO A 67 27.42 -10.87 24.70
CA PRO A 67 26.05 -11.20 24.30
C PRO A 67 25.41 -10.18 23.35
N THR A 68 25.86 -8.93 23.44
CA THR A 68 25.30 -7.74 22.78
C THR A 68 25.36 -7.80 21.24
N SER A 69 26.37 -8.46 20.67
CA SER A 69 26.53 -8.57 19.21
C SER A 69 25.63 -9.63 18.56
N VAL A 70 25.29 -10.67 19.31
CA VAL A 70 24.45 -11.79 18.82
C VAL A 70 22.97 -11.43 18.90
N GLN A 71 22.58 -10.65 19.91
CA GLN A 71 21.20 -10.20 20.11
C GLN A 71 20.80 -9.06 19.17
N ALA A 72 21.67 -8.07 18.94
CA ALA A 72 21.41 -7.03 17.93
C ALA A 72 21.20 -7.61 16.52
N GLU A 73 21.92 -8.67 16.17
CA GLU A 73 21.72 -9.41 14.91
C GLU A 73 20.42 -10.24 14.87
N ALA A 74 19.88 -10.66 16.02
CA ALA A 74 18.63 -11.41 16.10
C ALA A 74 17.41 -10.48 15.98
N THR A 75 17.40 -9.36 16.71
CA THR A 75 16.37 -8.32 16.62
C THR A 75 16.37 -7.66 15.23
N LEU A 76 17.54 -7.41 14.62
CA LEU A 76 17.61 -6.96 13.22
C LEU A 76 17.02 -7.99 12.25
N LYS A 77 17.22 -9.29 12.49
CA LYS A 77 16.67 -10.36 11.62
C LYS A 77 15.15 -10.49 11.76
N GLU A 78 14.59 -10.36 12.96
CA GLU A 78 13.14 -10.30 13.15
C GLU A 78 12.54 -9.03 12.52
N TYR A 79 13.22 -7.89 12.66
CA TYR A 79 12.87 -6.62 12.05
C TYR A 79 12.89 -6.63 10.51
N GLU A 80 13.98 -7.14 9.93
CA GLU A 80 14.10 -7.37 8.49
C GLU A 80 13.06 -8.40 8.03
N SER A 81 12.76 -9.43 8.82
CA SER A 81 11.76 -10.46 8.48
C SER A 81 10.34 -9.89 8.44
N LEU A 82 9.90 -9.14 9.46
CA LEU A 82 8.56 -8.55 9.52
C LEU A 82 8.35 -7.51 8.43
N SER A 83 9.30 -6.62 8.22
CA SER A 83 9.17 -5.60 7.18
C SER A 83 9.34 -6.16 5.76
N ASN A 84 10.24 -7.13 5.53
CA ASN A 84 10.30 -7.85 4.26
C ASN A 84 9.03 -8.65 4.02
N LEU A 85 8.39 -9.20 5.06
CA LEU A 85 7.12 -9.92 4.94
C LEU A 85 5.98 -8.97 4.56
N PHE A 86 5.88 -7.82 5.24
CA PHE A 86 4.99 -6.73 4.87
C PHE A 86 5.25 -6.31 3.40
N LEU A 87 6.50 -6.16 2.98
CA LEU A 87 6.88 -5.91 1.56
C LEU A 87 6.58 -7.08 0.62
N GLN A 88 6.66 -8.34 1.06
CA GLN A 88 6.38 -9.54 0.26
C GLN A 88 4.89 -9.74 0.01
N VAL A 89 4.04 -9.33 0.95
CA VAL A 89 2.57 -9.28 0.78
C VAL A 89 2.18 -8.29 -0.33
N HIS A 90 3.02 -7.31 -0.67
CA HIS A 90 2.70 -6.28 -1.67
C HIS A 90 3.75 -5.99 -2.76
N GLY A 91 4.89 -6.68 -2.84
CA GLY A 91 5.98 -6.14 -3.68
C GLY A 91 7.20 -7.00 -4.02
N HIS A 92 7.44 -8.18 -3.44
CA HIS A 92 8.56 -9.02 -3.91
C HIS A 92 8.31 -10.53 -3.77
N GLY A 93 8.15 -11.19 -4.91
CA GLY A 93 8.95 -12.36 -5.25
C GLY A 93 8.64 -13.69 -4.56
N THR A 94 7.43 -14.21 -4.76
CA THR A 94 7.28 -15.62 -5.13
C THR A 94 6.22 -15.67 -6.23
N ILE A 95 6.50 -16.38 -7.32
CA ILE A 95 5.47 -16.74 -8.31
C ILE A 95 4.48 -17.61 -7.54
N ILE A 96 3.40 -17.02 -7.05
CA ILE A 96 2.19 -17.80 -6.82
C ILE A 96 1.55 -17.86 -8.20
N GLU A 97 1.35 -19.07 -8.68
CA GLU A 97 0.40 -19.41 -9.72
C GLU A 97 -0.98 -18.90 -9.28
N SER A 98 -1.24 -17.59 -9.36
CA SER A 98 -2.59 -17.17 -9.62
C SER A 98 -2.90 -17.79 -10.97
N GLY A 99 -3.92 -18.63 -11.07
CA GLY A 99 -4.32 -19.28 -12.33
C GLY A 99 -4.54 -18.30 -13.51
N ILE A 100 -4.52 -17.00 -13.23
CA ILE A 100 -4.51 -15.86 -14.14
C ILE A 100 -3.22 -15.77 -14.99
N PHE A 101 -2.09 -16.29 -14.49
CA PHE A 101 -0.83 -16.45 -15.23
C PHE A 101 -0.52 -17.93 -15.40
N THR A 102 -1.46 -18.71 -15.94
CA THR A 102 -1.08 -20.01 -16.49
C THR A 102 -0.36 -19.80 -17.80
N ASP A 103 0.83 -20.37 -17.91
CA ASP A 103 1.63 -20.53 -19.13
C ASP A 103 0.94 -21.57 -20.05
N SER A 104 -0.36 -21.36 -20.33
CA SER A 104 -1.15 -22.15 -21.26
C SER A 104 -0.67 -21.81 -22.67
N LEU A 105 0.39 -22.52 -23.03
CA LEU A 105 0.87 -22.69 -24.39
C LEU A 105 -0.33 -22.95 -25.31
N LEU A 106 -0.47 -22.09 -26.31
CA LEU A 106 -1.32 -22.27 -27.49
C LEU A 106 -1.37 -23.75 -27.92
N PRO A 107 -2.56 -24.23 -28.31
CA PRO A 107 -2.73 -24.41 -29.74
C PRO A 107 -4.12 -23.97 -30.18
N ALA A 108 -4.23 -22.77 -30.77
CA ALA A 108 -5.38 -22.47 -31.60
C ALA A 108 -5.05 -22.90 -33.04
N SER A 109 -5.62 -24.01 -33.48
CA SER A 109 -5.98 -24.16 -34.89
C SER A 109 -6.82 -22.93 -35.27
N GLN A 110 -6.40 -22.22 -36.32
CA GLN A 110 -6.78 -20.85 -36.65
C GLN A 110 -8.21 -20.71 -37.24
N THR A 111 -9.22 -21.38 -36.67
CA THR A 111 -10.57 -21.38 -37.24
C THR A 111 -11.73 -21.07 -36.27
N GLU A 112 -11.50 -20.93 -34.96
CA GLU A 112 -12.52 -20.47 -33.98
C GLU A 112 -12.00 -19.36 -33.03
N ALA A 113 -11.22 -18.41 -33.55
CA ALA A 113 -10.29 -17.61 -32.74
C ALA A 113 -10.91 -16.63 -31.70
N TYR A 114 -12.17 -16.21 -31.85
CA TYR A 114 -12.81 -15.23 -30.94
C TYR A 114 -14.28 -15.59 -30.69
N THR A 115 -14.54 -16.37 -29.64
CA THR A 115 -15.90 -16.74 -29.22
C THR A 115 -16.37 -15.88 -28.04
N LEU A 116 -17.66 -15.60 -27.99
CA LEU A 116 -18.34 -14.98 -26.84
C LEU A 116 -19.59 -15.81 -26.53
N PRO A 117 -20.06 -15.84 -25.26
CA PRO A 117 -21.35 -16.43 -24.92
C PRO A 117 -22.49 -15.76 -25.68
N PRO A 118 -23.70 -16.35 -25.74
CA PRO A 118 -24.87 -15.72 -26.36
C PRO A 118 -25.13 -14.32 -25.80
N PHE A 119 -25.65 -13.41 -26.64
CA PHE A 119 -25.86 -12.01 -26.26
C PHE A 119 -26.76 -11.88 -25.02
N GLU A 120 -27.74 -12.76 -24.89
CA GLU A 120 -28.69 -12.83 -23.77
C GLU A 120 -28.00 -13.15 -22.44
N VAL A 121 -26.85 -13.83 -22.48
CA VAL A 121 -26.04 -14.17 -21.29
C VAL A 121 -25.17 -12.99 -20.89
N ILE A 122 -24.53 -12.32 -21.85
CA ILE A 122 -23.58 -11.24 -21.55
C ILE A 122 -24.28 -9.89 -21.30
N PHE A 123 -25.44 -9.65 -21.91
CA PHE A 123 -26.14 -8.36 -21.83
C PHE A 123 -26.44 -7.91 -20.39
N PRO A 124 -26.99 -8.75 -19.49
CA PRO A 124 -27.22 -8.34 -18.10
C PRO A 124 -25.93 -7.97 -17.36
N ILE A 125 -24.82 -8.67 -17.65
CA ILE A 125 -23.52 -8.41 -17.03
C ILE A 125 -22.92 -7.09 -17.53
N LEU A 126 -23.09 -6.79 -18.82
CA LEU A 126 -22.68 -5.53 -19.43
C LEU A 126 -23.53 -4.35 -18.95
N ASP A 127 -24.84 -4.53 -18.81
CA ASP A 127 -25.73 -3.52 -18.23
C ASP A 127 -25.32 -3.20 -16.80
N GLU A 128 -25.05 -4.24 -16.00
CA GLU A 128 -24.52 -4.10 -14.64
C GLU A 128 -23.15 -3.38 -14.62
N TYR A 129 -22.26 -3.64 -15.58
CA TYR A 129 -20.98 -2.96 -15.71
C TYR A 129 -21.16 -1.45 -15.89
N PHE A 130 -22.03 -1.03 -16.82
CA PHE A 130 -22.22 0.40 -17.12
C PHE A 130 -22.87 1.17 -15.99
N ILE A 131 -23.84 0.56 -15.30
CA ILE A 131 -24.53 1.18 -14.16
C ILE A 131 -23.57 1.39 -12.99
N ASN A 132 -22.62 0.46 -12.78
CA ASN A 132 -21.89 0.39 -11.51
C ASN A 132 -20.40 0.73 -11.59
N PHE A 133 -19.68 0.16 -12.56
CA PHE A 133 -18.24 0.39 -12.70
C PHE A 133 -17.98 1.61 -13.59
N ASN A 134 -18.57 1.63 -14.79
CA ASN A 134 -18.28 2.67 -15.78
C ASN A 134 -18.80 4.06 -15.36
N SER A 135 -19.79 4.11 -14.47
CA SER A 135 -20.31 5.36 -13.89
C SER A 135 -19.35 6.08 -12.92
N PHE A 136 -18.22 5.46 -12.57
CA PHE A 136 -17.16 6.09 -11.76
C PHE A 136 -15.80 6.04 -12.43
N VAL A 137 -15.55 4.96 -13.18
CA VAL A 137 -14.36 4.79 -14.00
C VAL A 137 -14.83 4.69 -15.44
N PRO A 138 -15.17 5.83 -16.09
CA PRO A 138 -15.77 5.87 -17.42
C PRO A 138 -14.73 5.51 -18.50
N LEU A 139 -14.39 4.23 -18.53
CA LEU A 139 -13.39 3.66 -19.41
C LEU A 139 -13.91 3.58 -20.83
N PHE A 140 -15.19 3.27 -21.01
CA PHE A 140 -15.86 3.15 -22.31
C PHE A 140 -17.01 4.15 -22.43
N GLU A 141 -17.25 4.63 -23.66
CA GLU A 141 -18.50 5.30 -24.02
C GLU A 141 -19.60 4.24 -24.25
N GLN A 142 -20.71 4.36 -23.53
CA GLN A 142 -21.74 3.31 -23.42
C GLN A 142 -22.48 3.07 -24.74
N GLU A 143 -22.88 4.12 -25.45
CA GLU A 143 -23.68 3.96 -26.67
C GLU A 143 -22.88 3.25 -27.77
N SER A 144 -21.66 3.73 -28.02
CA SER A 144 -20.69 3.18 -28.97
C SER A 144 -20.27 1.76 -28.62
N PHE A 145 -20.03 1.49 -27.33
CA PHE A 145 -19.72 0.14 -26.85
C PHE A 145 -20.89 -0.82 -27.09
N MET A 146 -22.10 -0.46 -26.68
CA MET A 146 -23.27 -1.34 -26.81
C MET A 146 -23.68 -1.54 -28.27
N ALA A 147 -23.47 -0.55 -29.14
CA ALA A 147 -23.58 -0.72 -30.59
C ALA A 147 -22.57 -1.76 -31.10
N SER A 148 -21.28 -1.61 -30.75
CA SER A 148 -20.23 -2.57 -31.12
C SER A 148 -20.52 -3.98 -30.62
N ALA A 149 -21.06 -4.11 -29.40
CA ALA A 149 -21.44 -5.39 -28.82
C ALA A 149 -22.61 -6.04 -29.57
N ARG A 150 -23.62 -5.28 -30.02
CA ARG A 150 -24.72 -5.80 -30.85
C ARG A 150 -24.26 -6.18 -32.27
N ASP A 151 -23.39 -5.38 -32.86
CA ASP A 151 -22.86 -5.62 -34.21
C ASP A 151 -22.04 -6.92 -34.28
N TRP A 152 -21.34 -7.26 -33.19
CA TRP A 152 -20.60 -8.52 -33.03
C TRP A 152 -21.45 -9.78 -33.29
N TYR A 153 -22.70 -9.78 -32.83
CA TYR A 153 -23.65 -10.88 -33.02
C TYR A 153 -24.42 -10.78 -34.34
N SER A 154 -24.51 -9.58 -34.91
CA SER A 154 -25.26 -9.33 -36.15
C SER A 154 -24.50 -9.79 -37.40
N SER A 155 -23.16 -9.64 -37.42
CA SER A 155 -22.35 -10.06 -38.57
C SER A 155 -20.92 -10.45 -38.18
N SER A 156 -20.44 -11.57 -38.71
CA SER A 156 -19.05 -12.02 -38.50
C SER A 156 -18.02 -11.09 -39.14
N ALA A 157 -18.41 -10.22 -40.07
CA ALA A 157 -17.51 -9.28 -40.75
C ALA A 157 -16.99 -8.16 -39.82
N HIS A 158 -17.67 -7.89 -38.70
CA HIS A 158 -17.30 -6.84 -37.73
C HIS A 158 -16.52 -7.40 -36.53
N ARG A 159 -16.13 -8.68 -36.58
CA ARG A 159 -15.40 -9.31 -35.47
C ARG A 159 -13.92 -9.00 -35.55
N ASP A 160 -13.47 -8.11 -34.68
CA ASP A 160 -12.06 -7.79 -34.50
C ASP A 160 -11.57 -8.06 -33.06
N ALA A 161 -10.27 -8.28 -32.93
CA ALA A 161 -9.64 -8.63 -31.65
C ALA A 161 -9.80 -7.55 -30.57
N ALA A 162 -9.83 -6.26 -30.94
CA ALA A 162 -9.96 -5.18 -29.97
C ALA A 162 -11.40 -5.12 -29.42
N THR A 163 -12.41 -5.18 -30.30
CA THR A 163 -13.82 -5.23 -29.86
C THR A 163 -14.10 -6.46 -28.99
N TRP A 164 -13.61 -7.62 -29.38
CA TRP A 164 -13.70 -8.84 -28.57
C TRP A 164 -13.09 -8.67 -27.19
N ALA A 165 -11.86 -8.14 -27.11
CA ALA A 165 -11.18 -7.92 -25.84
C ALA A 165 -11.87 -6.85 -24.98
N THR A 166 -12.41 -5.77 -25.58
CA THR A 166 -13.18 -4.76 -24.82
C THR A 166 -14.41 -5.36 -24.14
N ILE A 167 -15.12 -6.26 -24.82
CA ILE A 167 -16.28 -6.96 -24.24
C ILE A 167 -15.83 -7.86 -23.07
N ASN A 168 -14.78 -8.66 -23.26
CA ASN A 168 -14.23 -9.49 -22.20
C ASN A 168 -13.79 -8.66 -20.98
N ILE A 169 -13.19 -7.48 -21.18
CA ILE A 169 -12.80 -6.59 -20.09
C ILE A 169 -14.01 -6.07 -19.31
N ALA A 170 -15.06 -5.62 -19.99
CA ALA A 170 -16.28 -5.16 -19.32
C ALA A 170 -16.92 -6.29 -18.48
N LEU A 171 -16.97 -7.52 -19.04
CA LEU A 171 -17.46 -8.69 -18.33
C LEU A 171 -16.61 -9.02 -17.10
N ALA A 172 -15.28 -9.06 -17.26
CA ALA A 172 -14.35 -9.34 -16.18
C ALA A 172 -14.43 -8.30 -15.04
N LEU A 173 -14.49 -7.01 -15.38
CA LEU A 173 -14.60 -5.94 -14.38
C LEU A 173 -15.94 -6.00 -13.62
N SER A 174 -17.03 -6.35 -14.32
CA SER A 174 -18.35 -6.56 -13.69
C SER A 174 -18.31 -7.74 -12.71
N LEU A 175 -17.78 -8.88 -13.13
CA LEU A 175 -17.64 -10.07 -12.28
C LEU A 175 -16.71 -9.86 -11.09
N GLN A 176 -15.63 -9.09 -11.24
CA GLN A 176 -14.71 -8.78 -10.15
C GLN A 176 -15.36 -7.92 -9.05
N GLN A 177 -16.44 -7.19 -9.37
CA GLN A 177 -17.21 -6.42 -8.40
C GLN A 177 -18.25 -7.25 -7.64
N CYS A 178 -18.70 -8.36 -8.22
CA CYS A 178 -19.62 -9.29 -7.57
C CYS A 178 -18.85 -10.13 -6.54
N GLY A 179 -19.26 -10.05 -5.27
CA GLY A 179 -18.62 -10.79 -4.20
C GLY A 179 -18.57 -12.31 -4.42
N TYR A 180 -17.62 -12.97 -3.74
CA TYR A 180 -17.33 -14.40 -3.84
C TYR A 180 -18.47 -15.35 -3.46
N ASP A 181 -19.54 -14.86 -2.81
CA ASP A 181 -20.76 -15.65 -2.54
C ASP A 181 -21.57 -15.94 -3.82
N SER A 182 -21.07 -15.51 -4.98
CA SER A 182 -21.56 -15.94 -6.28
C SER A 182 -21.09 -17.37 -6.59
N GLU A 183 -21.90 -18.15 -7.31
CA GLU A 183 -21.61 -19.55 -7.66
C GLU A 183 -20.17 -19.77 -8.18
N PRO A 184 -19.53 -20.94 -7.91
CA PRO A 184 -18.17 -21.29 -8.35
C PRO A 184 -17.89 -20.96 -9.83
N THR A 185 -18.90 -21.13 -10.67
CA THR A 185 -18.94 -20.79 -12.10
C THR A 185 -18.45 -19.37 -12.41
N ARG A 186 -18.75 -18.37 -11.56
CA ARG A 186 -18.35 -16.97 -11.81
C ARG A 186 -16.85 -16.73 -11.67
N SER A 187 -16.16 -17.50 -10.84
CA SER A 187 -14.70 -17.40 -10.69
C SER A 187 -13.98 -17.95 -11.94
N GLU A 188 -14.51 -19.03 -12.52
CA GLU A 188 -14.02 -19.61 -13.77
C GLU A 188 -14.28 -18.64 -14.95
N ASP A 189 -15.47 -18.05 -15.02
CA ASP A 189 -15.82 -17.05 -16.04
C ASP A 189 -14.88 -15.83 -16.01
N LEU A 190 -14.58 -15.31 -14.81
CA LEU A 190 -13.62 -14.20 -14.65
C LEU A 190 -12.25 -14.55 -15.25
N GLN A 191 -11.74 -15.74 -14.95
CA GLN A 191 -10.44 -16.19 -15.48
C GLN A 191 -10.46 -16.34 -17.00
N ILE A 192 -11.55 -16.85 -17.57
CA ILE A 192 -11.74 -16.97 -19.02
C ILE A 192 -11.69 -15.59 -19.67
N TYR A 193 -12.45 -14.62 -19.17
CA TYR A 193 -12.50 -13.28 -19.77
C TYR A 193 -11.18 -12.53 -19.63
N VAL A 194 -10.48 -12.68 -18.50
CA VAL A 194 -9.14 -12.10 -18.32
C VAL A 194 -8.13 -12.75 -19.27
N GLY A 195 -8.12 -14.09 -19.36
CA GLY A 195 -7.24 -14.84 -20.26
C GLY A 195 -7.45 -14.49 -21.74
N ASN A 196 -8.72 -14.31 -22.13
CA ASN A 196 -9.10 -13.83 -23.45
C ASN A 196 -8.47 -12.47 -23.77
N ALA A 197 -8.64 -11.48 -22.89
CA ALA A 197 -8.04 -10.16 -23.08
C ALA A 197 -6.50 -10.18 -23.09
N GLN A 198 -5.87 -11.02 -22.26
CA GLN A 198 -4.43 -11.22 -22.26
C GLN A 198 -3.91 -11.83 -23.58
N SER A 199 -4.65 -12.75 -24.19
CA SER A 199 -4.22 -13.47 -25.40
C SER A 199 -3.93 -12.57 -26.60
N VAL A 200 -4.55 -11.39 -26.66
CA VAL A 200 -4.39 -10.41 -27.75
C VAL A 200 -3.52 -9.21 -27.35
N MET A 201 -3.02 -9.16 -26.12
CA MET A 201 -2.31 -8.01 -25.55
C MET A 201 -1.09 -7.57 -26.38
N ASN A 202 -0.27 -8.51 -26.88
CA ASN A 202 0.89 -8.17 -27.70
C ASN A 202 0.51 -7.46 -29.00
N SER A 203 -0.61 -7.87 -29.61
CA SER A 203 -1.16 -7.22 -30.80
C SER A 203 -1.64 -5.81 -30.46
N LEU A 204 -2.39 -5.65 -29.37
CA LEU A 204 -2.92 -4.35 -28.96
C LEU A 204 -1.83 -3.35 -28.54
N ALA A 205 -0.79 -3.81 -27.84
CA ALA A 205 0.30 -2.97 -27.35
C ALA A 205 1.21 -2.40 -28.46
N THR A 206 1.20 -3.01 -29.64
CA THR A 206 2.07 -2.63 -30.77
C THR A 206 1.37 -1.78 -31.82
N ARG A 207 0.06 -1.56 -31.71
CA ARG A 207 -0.72 -0.72 -32.64
C ARG A 207 -0.43 0.78 -32.43
N ASP A 208 -0.45 1.55 -33.52
CA ASP A 208 -0.03 2.96 -33.50
C ASP A 208 -1.09 3.94 -32.94
N ALA A 209 -2.38 3.68 -33.17
CA ALA A 209 -3.47 4.56 -32.74
C ALA A 209 -4.77 3.78 -32.52
N ASP A 210 -4.86 3.08 -31.38
CA ASP A 210 -6.02 2.26 -31.03
C ASP A 210 -6.50 2.57 -29.60
N LEU A 211 -7.56 3.38 -29.49
CA LEU A 211 -8.15 3.73 -28.19
C LEU A 211 -8.72 2.50 -27.49
N LYS A 212 -9.35 1.58 -28.25
CA LYS A 212 -9.88 0.31 -27.71
C LYS A 212 -8.75 -0.54 -27.15
N GLY A 213 -7.64 -0.64 -27.88
CA GLY A 213 -6.42 -1.33 -27.40
C GLY A 213 -5.89 -0.75 -26.09
N LEU A 214 -5.82 0.58 -25.96
CA LEU A 214 -5.45 1.24 -24.70
C LEU A 214 -6.46 0.96 -23.58
N GLN A 215 -7.76 1.05 -23.86
CA GLN A 215 -8.83 0.78 -22.89
C GLN A 215 -8.76 -0.67 -22.38
N VAL A 216 -8.47 -1.65 -23.24
CA VAL A 216 -8.26 -3.05 -22.83
C VAL A 216 -7.07 -3.18 -21.87
N ILE A 217 -5.94 -2.55 -22.19
CA ILE A 217 -4.75 -2.58 -21.33
C ILE A 217 -5.06 -1.93 -19.97
N LEU A 218 -5.77 -0.80 -19.95
CA LEU A 218 -6.19 -0.15 -18.71
C LEU A 218 -7.16 -1.02 -17.91
N GLY A 219 -8.08 -1.71 -18.56
CA GLY A 219 -8.96 -2.69 -17.91
C GLY A 219 -8.18 -3.80 -17.21
N LEU A 220 -7.15 -4.36 -17.86
CA LEU A 220 -6.26 -5.34 -17.26
C LEU A 220 -5.45 -4.75 -16.09
N VAL A 221 -4.98 -3.51 -16.20
CA VAL A 221 -4.33 -2.82 -15.08
C VAL A 221 -5.28 -2.78 -13.88
N ILE A 222 -6.53 -2.35 -14.07
CA ILE A 222 -7.51 -2.24 -12.97
C ILE A 222 -7.79 -3.61 -12.35
N ILE A 223 -7.96 -4.66 -13.17
CA ILE A 223 -8.18 -6.02 -12.67
C ILE A 223 -6.98 -6.47 -11.83
N PHE A 224 -5.76 -6.25 -12.31
CA PHE A 224 -4.53 -6.65 -11.62
C PHE A 224 -4.20 -5.80 -10.39
N GLN A 225 -4.78 -4.60 -10.26
CA GLN A 225 -4.68 -3.84 -9.03
C GLN A 225 -5.46 -4.48 -7.87
N GLY A 226 -6.42 -5.35 -8.15
CA GLY A 226 -7.16 -6.14 -7.18
C GLY A 226 -6.60 -7.53 -6.91
N VAL A 227 -5.44 -7.89 -7.45
CA VAL A 227 -4.77 -9.19 -7.21
C VAL A 227 -3.48 -9.02 -6.39
N LEU A 228 -2.98 -10.13 -5.85
CA LEU A 228 -1.85 -10.16 -4.92
C LEU A 228 -0.51 -9.75 -5.53
N ASP A 229 -0.29 -10.02 -6.83
CA ASP A 229 0.95 -9.62 -7.54
C ASP A 229 0.72 -8.33 -8.34
N PRO A 230 1.30 -7.19 -7.92
CA PRO A 230 1.12 -5.91 -8.62
C PRO A 230 2.03 -5.75 -9.84
N ARG A 231 3.01 -6.63 -10.07
CA ARG A 231 4.01 -6.46 -11.15
C ARG A 231 3.39 -6.41 -12.56
N PRO A 232 2.41 -7.27 -12.91
CA PRO A 232 1.74 -7.16 -14.20
C PRO A 232 1.06 -5.79 -14.37
N ALA A 233 0.43 -5.25 -13.31
CA ALA A 233 -0.18 -3.94 -13.35
C ALA A 233 0.84 -2.83 -13.63
N ALA A 234 2.05 -2.88 -13.03
CA ALA A 234 3.11 -1.90 -13.28
C ALA A 234 3.60 -1.89 -14.74
N VAL A 235 3.87 -3.06 -15.32
CA VAL A 235 4.34 -3.16 -16.72
C VAL A 235 3.26 -2.69 -17.70
N LEU A 236 2.00 -3.08 -17.46
CA LEU A 236 0.88 -2.66 -18.29
C LEU A 236 0.58 -1.17 -18.16
N THR A 237 0.71 -0.62 -16.96
CA THR A 237 0.61 0.82 -16.72
C THR A 237 1.66 1.57 -17.55
N ALA A 238 2.91 1.11 -17.54
CA ALA A 238 3.97 1.71 -18.36
C ALA A 238 3.67 1.64 -19.87
N THR A 239 3.05 0.55 -20.32
CA THR A 239 2.61 0.39 -21.70
C THR A 239 1.46 1.36 -22.04
N ALA A 240 0.46 1.46 -21.17
CA ALA A 240 -0.68 2.36 -21.32
C ALA A 240 -0.24 3.83 -21.39
N VAL A 241 0.66 4.26 -20.49
CA VAL A 241 1.22 5.63 -20.51
C VAL A 241 1.88 5.93 -21.86
N LYS A 242 2.72 5.02 -22.37
CA LYS A 242 3.38 5.20 -23.67
C LYS A 242 2.40 5.28 -24.84
N LEU A 243 1.34 4.49 -24.82
CA LEU A 243 0.29 4.53 -25.84
C LEU A 243 -0.52 5.83 -25.77
N ALA A 244 -0.90 6.27 -24.57
CA ALA A 244 -1.61 7.53 -24.37
C ALA A 244 -0.83 8.74 -24.92
N HIS A 245 0.48 8.79 -24.67
CA HIS A 245 1.36 9.83 -25.23
C HIS A 245 1.53 9.71 -26.75
N ARG A 246 1.67 8.49 -27.29
CA ARG A 246 1.77 8.26 -28.74
C ARG A 246 0.52 8.74 -29.49
N MET A 247 -0.65 8.52 -28.89
CA MET A 247 -1.94 9.00 -29.36
C MET A 247 -2.18 10.50 -29.08
N LYS A 248 -1.24 11.17 -28.39
CA LYS A 248 -1.31 12.58 -27.97
C LYS A 248 -2.55 12.90 -27.14
N LEU A 249 -3.03 11.96 -26.32
CA LEU A 249 -4.21 12.18 -25.46
C LEU A 249 -3.95 13.27 -24.41
N ASN A 250 -2.68 13.48 -24.06
CA ASN A 250 -2.20 14.51 -23.14
C ASN A 250 -2.23 15.94 -23.72
N SER A 251 -2.61 16.15 -24.99
CA SER A 251 -2.51 17.45 -25.66
C SER A 251 -3.76 17.81 -26.45
N LYS A 252 -4.20 19.08 -26.34
CA LYS A 252 -5.26 19.66 -27.19
C LYS A 252 -4.98 19.51 -28.69
N GLN A 253 -3.72 19.38 -29.10
CA GLN A 253 -3.38 19.11 -30.51
C GLN A 253 -3.83 17.72 -30.99
N GLY A 254 -3.78 16.71 -30.11
CA GLY A 254 -4.23 15.35 -30.40
C GLY A 254 -5.75 15.23 -30.60
N HIS A 255 -6.49 16.30 -30.29
CA HIS A 255 -7.96 16.37 -30.36
C HIS A 255 -8.47 17.13 -31.58
N LYS A 256 -7.58 17.71 -32.40
CA LYS A 256 -7.98 18.47 -33.60
C LYS A 256 -8.66 17.56 -34.63
N GLY A 257 -9.84 17.98 -35.10
CA GLY A 257 -10.59 17.26 -36.14
C GLY A 257 -11.34 16.02 -35.64
N ILE A 258 -11.46 15.84 -34.32
CA ILE A 258 -12.23 14.76 -33.69
C ILE A 258 -13.54 15.35 -33.16
N SER A 259 -14.62 14.57 -33.17
CA SER A 259 -15.90 14.98 -32.60
C SER A 259 -15.80 15.22 -31.09
N GLU A 260 -16.63 16.11 -30.56
CA GLU A 260 -16.62 16.47 -29.14
C GLU A 260 -16.80 15.26 -28.22
N ALA A 261 -17.75 14.36 -28.53
CA ALA A 261 -17.96 13.13 -27.79
C ALA A 261 -16.71 12.22 -27.76
N ALA A 262 -16.01 12.08 -28.88
CA ALA A 262 -14.78 11.27 -28.94
C ALA A 262 -13.59 11.97 -28.28
N VAL A 263 -13.56 13.31 -28.25
CA VAL A 263 -12.58 14.08 -27.46
C VAL A 263 -12.81 13.85 -25.97
N GLU A 264 -14.06 13.81 -25.52
CA GLU A 264 -14.37 13.56 -24.11
C GLU A 264 -14.01 12.13 -23.70
N GLU A 265 -14.32 11.12 -24.51
CA GLU A 265 -13.85 9.75 -24.26
C GLU A 265 -12.32 9.68 -24.12
N ARG A 266 -11.58 10.31 -25.04
CA ARG A 266 -10.12 10.40 -25.00
C ARG A 266 -9.60 11.08 -23.74
N ARG A 267 -10.27 12.16 -23.30
CA ARG A 267 -9.93 12.88 -22.06
C ARG A 267 -10.12 11.98 -20.84
N ARG A 268 -11.26 11.27 -20.75
CA ARG A 268 -11.54 10.31 -19.66
C ARG A 268 -10.49 9.22 -19.60
N VAL A 269 -10.15 8.59 -20.75
CA VAL A 269 -9.13 7.54 -20.84
C VAL A 269 -7.74 8.06 -20.43
N PHE A 270 -7.37 9.29 -20.80
CA PHE A 270 -6.12 9.90 -20.36
C PHE A 270 -6.07 10.05 -18.83
N TRP A 271 -7.10 10.61 -18.21
CA TRP A 271 -7.12 10.84 -16.76
C TRP A 271 -7.20 9.53 -15.97
N ILE A 272 -7.88 8.50 -16.48
CA ILE A 272 -7.81 7.14 -15.91
C ILE A 272 -6.37 6.62 -15.97
N THR A 273 -5.67 6.79 -17.09
CA THR A 273 -4.25 6.40 -17.22
C THR A 273 -3.37 7.16 -16.22
N TYR A 274 -3.59 8.47 -16.09
CA TYR A 274 -2.89 9.34 -15.13
C TYR A 274 -3.07 8.85 -13.69
N ILE A 275 -4.31 8.52 -13.27
CA ILE A 275 -4.60 8.03 -11.92
C ILE A 275 -3.90 6.69 -11.68
N LEU A 276 -4.04 5.73 -12.60
CA LEU A 276 -3.47 4.39 -12.45
C LEU A 276 -1.93 4.41 -12.42
N ASP A 277 -1.29 5.34 -13.13
CA ASP A 277 0.16 5.59 -13.08
C ASP A 277 0.64 5.96 -11.67
N ARG A 278 -0.05 6.87 -10.97
CA ARG A 278 0.32 7.24 -9.58
C ARG A 278 -0.09 6.18 -8.56
N ASP A 279 -1.27 5.57 -8.72
CA ASP A 279 -1.71 4.47 -7.86
C ASP A 279 -0.72 3.30 -7.90
N THR A 280 -0.16 3.01 -9.08
CA THR A 280 0.83 1.95 -9.25
C THR A 280 2.20 2.39 -8.73
N SER A 281 2.62 3.63 -9.01
CA SER A 281 3.86 4.22 -8.50
C SER A 281 3.96 4.20 -6.97
N VAL A 282 2.93 4.66 -6.26
CA VAL A 282 2.94 4.70 -4.78
C VAL A 282 2.93 3.31 -4.16
N ARG A 283 2.24 2.35 -4.79
CA ARG A 283 2.22 0.95 -4.32
C ARG A 283 3.54 0.24 -4.55
N ALA A 284 4.08 0.32 -5.76
CA ALA A 284 5.34 -0.34 -6.13
C ALA A 284 6.59 0.41 -5.64
N ARG A 285 6.45 1.68 -5.22
CA ARG A 285 7.55 2.62 -4.96
C ARG A 285 8.46 2.83 -6.18
N GLU A 286 7.85 2.82 -7.36
CA GLU A 286 8.52 3.05 -8.64
C GLU A 286 8.15 4.44 -9.18
N PRO A 287 9.01 5.09 -9.99
CA PRO A 287 8.66 6.39 -10.58
C PRO A 287 7.40 6.29 -11.44
N TYR A 288 6.49 7.24 -11.26
CA TYR A 288 5.40 7.46 -12.22
C TYR A 288 5.96 8.02 -13.53
N LEU A 289 5.20 7.88 -14.62
CA LEU A 289 5.70 8.10 -15.98
C LEU A 289 5.11 9.34 -16.66
N HIS A 290 3.86 9.72 -16.36
CA HIS A 290 3.36 11.00 -16.84
C HIS A 290 4.00 12.13 -16.04
N ARG A 291 4.77 12.98 -16.71
CA ARG A 291 5.23 14.22 -16.12
C ARG A 291 4.14 15.27 -16.23
N ASP A 292 3.86 15.98 -15.14
CA ASP A 292 2.81 16.99 -15.11
C ASP A 292 3.09 18.13 -16.10
N GLU A 293 4.37 18.44 -16.38
CA GLU A 293 4.78 19.44 -17.38
C GLU A 293 4.39 19.06 -18.82
N ASP A 294 4.17 17.77 -19.10
CA ASP A 294 3.83 17.26 -20.42
C ASP A 294 2.31 17.16 -20.63
N ILE A 295 1.50 17.69 -19.70
CA ILE A 295 0.03 17.63 -19.74
C ILE A 295 -0.52 19.00 -20.16
N GLY A 296 -1.11 19.04 -21.35
CA GLY A 296 -1.70 20.26 -21.95
C GLY A 296 -3.21 20.22 -22.06
N ILE A 297 -3.88 19.31 -21.35
CA ILE A 297 -5.35 19.19 -21.31
C ILE A 297 -5.87 19.52 -19.91
N ASP A 298 -7.09 20.03 -19.87
CA ASP A 298 -7.73 20.42 -18.62
C ASP A 298 -8.20 19.16 -17.86
N MET A 299 -8.28 19.27 -16.53
CA MET A 299 -8.87 18.22 -15.68
C MET A 299 -10.31 17.91 -16.12
N PRO A 300 -10.83 16.70 -15.82
CA PRO A 300 -12.24 16.39 -16.02
C PRO A 300 -13.12 17.44 -15.33
N ASP A 301 -14.31 17.65 -15.89
CA ASP A 301 -15.13 18.84 -15.67
C ASP A 301 -15.26 19.24 -14.18
N GLN A 302 -14.88 20.49 -13.89
CA GLN A 302 -15.04 21.13 -12.59
C GLN A 302 -16.36 21.92 -12.50
N SER A 303 -17.16 21.96 -13.57
CA SER A 303 -18.34 22.81 -13.64
C SER A 303 -19.42 22.39 -12.62
N THR A 304 -19.85 23.38 -11.84
CA THR A 304 -20.97 23.33 -10.90
C THR A 304 -22.33 23.33 -11.60
N ASP A 305 -22.36 23.53 -12.92
CA ASP A 305 -23.58 23.80 -13.67
C ASP A 305 -24.25 22.48 -14.11
N ILE A 306 -25.01 21.90 -13.18
CA ILE A 306 -25.85 20.71 -13.36
C ILE A 306 -26.88 20.89 -14.50
N GLU A 307 -27.14 22.13 -14.93
CA GLU A 307 -28.26 22.46 -15.83
C GLU A 307 -28.02 22.15 -17.32
N THR A 308 -26.78 21.83 -17.74
CA THR A 308 -26.46 21.62 -19.18
C THR A 308 -26.09 20.18 -19.57
N CYS A 309 -25.91 19.26 -18.62
CA CYS A 309 -25.60 17.87 -18.94
C CYS A 309 -26.88 17.05 -19.14
N SER A 310 -27.05 16.50 -20.35
CA SER A 310 -28.22 15.71 -20.78
C SER A 310 -28.40 14.35 -20.07
N SER A 311 -27.54 14.00 -19.12
CA SER A 311 -27.72 12.86 -18.21
C SER A 311 -27.09 13.17 -16.84
N GLY A 312 -27.79 12.87 -15.74
CA GLY A 312 -27.28 13.11 -14.37
C GLY A 312 -26.08 12.23 -14.00
N ASP A 313 -25.88 11.11 -14.69
CA ASP A 313 -24.83 10.14 -14.39
C ASP A 313 -23.48 10.49 -15.05
N ASP A 314 -23.46 11.12 -16.22
CA ASP A 314 -22.21 11.58 -16.86
C ASP A 314 -21.53 12.69 -16.04
N ALA A 315 -22.32 13.62 -15.50
CA ALA A 315 -21.82 14.68 -14.64
C ALA A 315 -21.21 14.12 -13.34
N ARG A 316 -21.85 13.11 -12.72
CA ARG A 316 -21.32 12.44 -11.51
C ARG A 316 -20.01 11.70 -11.81
N SER A 317 -19.93 11.01 -12.95
CA SER A 317 -18.74 10.28 -13.39
C SER A 317 -17.55 11.21 -13.57
N SER A 318 -17.76 12.34 -14.26
CA SER A 318 -16.73 13.35 -14.53
C SER A 318 -16.20 13.99 -13.24
N ARG A 319 -17.11 14.36 -12.33
CA ARG A 319 -16.74 14.93 -11.02
C ARG A 319 -15.94 13.95 -10.16
N PHE A 320 -16.36 12.69 -10.09
CA PHE A 320 -15.61 11.67 -9.35
C PHE A 320 -14.20 11.47 -9.93
N LEU A 321 -14.09 11.42 -11.27
CA LEU A 321 -12.80 11.31 -11.94
C LEU A 321 -11.92 12.53 -11.67
N CYS A 322 -12.49 13.74 -11.61
CA CYS A 322 -11.79 14.96 -11.20
C CYS A 322 -11.24 14.86 -9.76
N GLN A 323 -12.05 14.39 -8.81
CA GLN A 323 -11.60 14.20 -7.42
C GLN A 323 -10.47 13.17 -7.32
N ARG A 324 -10.56 12.07 -8.07
CA ARG A 324 -9.49 11.06 -8.17
C ARG A 324 -8.22 11.60 -8.82
N ALA A 325 -8.33 12.36 -9.90
CA ALA A 325 -7.19 12.98 -10.57
C ALA A 325 -6.50 14.03 -9.67
N SER A 326 -7.28 14.81 -8.93
CA SER A 326 -6.77 15.77 -7.95
C SER A 326 -5.95 15.07 -6.86
N LEU A 327 -6.50 14.01 -6.27
CA LEU A 327 -5.80 13.20 -5.28
C LEU A 327 -4.55 12.53 -5.86
N ALA A 328 -4.63 12.05 -7.11
CA ALA A 328 -3.50 11.45 -7.82
C ALA A 328 -2.34 12.42 -8.08
N ARG A 329 -2.62 13.71 -8.22
CA ARG A 329 -1.56 14.73 -8.24
C ARG A 329 -0.83 14.82 -6.89
N ILE A 330 -1.56 14.70 -5.77
CA ILE A 330 -0.95 14.64 -4.43
C ILE A 330 -0.14 13.34 -4.27
N GLN A 331 -0.63 12.20 -4.79
CA GLN A 331 0.12 10.94 -4.82
C GLN A 331 1.49 11.09 -5.51
N GLY A 332 1.55 11.82 -6.62
CA GLY A 332 2.81 12.15 -7.30
C GLY A 332 3.77 12.94 -6.42
N LYS A 333 3.27 13.93 -5.66
CA LYS A 333 4.10 14.72 -4.74
C LYS A 333 4.60 13.92 -3.54
N VAL A 334 3.78 13.03 -2.99
CA VAL A 334 4.22 12.08 -1.96
C VAL A 334 5.35 11.19 -2.51
N TYR A 335 5.25 10.74 -3.77
CA TYR A 335 6.35 10.00 -4.39
C TYR A 335 7.63 10.84 -4.49
N ASP A 336 7.52 12.06 -5.03
CA ASP A 336 8.66 12.96 -5.24
C ASP A 336 9.40 13.24 -3.92
N PHE A 337 8.64 13.48 -2.84
CA PHE A 337 9.18 13.91 -1.55
C PHE A 337 9.57 12.78 -0.61
N THR A 338 8.99 11.59 -0.75
CA THR A 338 9.23 10.47 0.18
C THR A 338 10.03 9.32 -0.44
N PHE A 339 9.85 9.04 -1.74
CA PHE A 339 10.34 7.80 -2.36
C PHE A 339 11.39 8.01 -3.46
N SER A 340 11.45 9.20 -4.06
CA SER A 340 12.41 9.50 -5.12
C SER A 340 13.86 9.30 -4.66
N VAL A 341 14.78 9.11 -5.62
CA VAL A 341 16.21 8.99 -5.28
C VAL A 341 16.71 10.24 -4.57
N GLN A 342 16.24 11.41 -4.98
CA GLN A 342 16.63 12.70 -4.40
C GLN A 342 16.07 12.88 -2.99
N ALA A 343 14.86 12.38 -2.73
CA ALA A 343 14.25 12.43 -1.40
C ALA A 343 15.12 11.78 -0.31
N ARG A 344 15.91 10.75 -0.67
CA ARG A 344 16.80 10.04 0.26
C ARG A 344 17.97 10.87 0.77
N ASP A 345 18.33 11.92 0.05
CA ASP A 345 19.47 12.78 0.35
C ASP A 345 19.04 14.10 1.01
N LEU A 346 17.72 14.29 1.26
CA LEU A 346 17.18 15.49 1.88
C LEU A 346 17.64 15.65 3.33
N GLN A 347 17.88 16.88 3.74
CA GLN A 347 18.08 17.20 5.15
C GLN A 347 16.77 17.01 5.93
N PRO A 348 16.83 16.67 7.24
CA PRO A 348 15.63 16.50 8.06
C PRO A 348 14.67 17.70 7.99
N THR A 349 15.20 18.92 7.96
CA THR A 349 14.40 20.16 7.83
C THR A 349 13.66 20.26 6.50
N GLU A 350 14.26 19.78 5.41
CA GLU A 350 13.64 19.76 4.09
C GLU A 350 12.56 18.69 4.01
N SER A 351 12.79 17.52 4.62
CA SER A 351 11.78 16.47 4.78
C SER A 351 10.57 16.99 5.55
N THR A 352 10.75 17.62 6.71
CA THR A 352 9.64 18.18 7.51
C THR A 352 8.86 19.25 6.74
N LEU A 353 9.54 20.08 5.95
CA LEU A 353 8.87 21.08 5.11
C LEU A 353 8.03 20.40 4.03
N ASN A 354 8.57 19.37 3.37
CA ASN A 354 7.84 18.59 2.38
C ASN A 354 6.61 17.91 2.99
N ASP A 355 6.74 17.33 4.19
CA ASP A 355 5.63 16.69 4.89
C ASP A 355 4.50 17.71 5.17
N ALA A 356 4.86 18.92 5.62
CA ALA A 356 3.90 20.00 5.86
C ALA A 356 3.20 20.47 4.56
N ILE A 357 3.91 20.49 3.43
CA ILE A 357 3.32 20.82 2.12
C ILE A 357 2.27 19.76 1.75
N ILE A 358 2.59 18.48 1.90
CA ILE A 358 1.63 17.39 1.60
C ILE A 358 0.41 17.46 2.53
N ASP A 359 0.61 17.69 3.83
CA ASP A 359 -0.51 17.80 4.78
C ASP A 359 -1.44 18.96 4.39
N ALA A 360 -0.88 20.12 4.01
CA ALA A 360 -1.67 21.25 3.53
C ALA A 360 -2.44 20.93 2.24
N MET A 361 -1.81 20.23 1.28
CA MET A 361 -2.48 19.79 0.04
C MET A 361 -3.62 18.79 0.31
N LEU A 362 -3.43 17.87 1.25
CA LEU A 362 -4.45 16.89 1.65
C LEU A 362 -5.61 17.57 2.39
N GLN A 363 -5.31 18.55 3.24
CA GLN A 363 -6.32 19.34 3.93
C GLN A 363 -7.15 20.16 2.92
N GLU A 364 -6.49 20.88 2.00
CA GLU A 364 -7.16 21.65 0.95
C GLU A 364 -8.07 20.75 0.10
N TRP A 365 -7.57 19.59 -0.32
CA TRP A 365 -8.37 18.62 -1.07
C TRP A 365 -9.60 18.15 -0.29
N ARG A 366 -9.46 17.89 1.01
CA ARG A 366 -10.58 17.46 1.86
C ARG A 366 -11.61 18.56 2.05
N GLU A 367 -11.18 19.82 2.20
CA GLU A 367 -12.07 20.98 2.37
C GLU A 367 -12.85 21.30 1.09
N GLN A 368 -12.26 21.04 -0.08
CA GLN A 368 -12.89 21.25 -1.39
C GLN A 368 -13.77 20.07 -1.83
N LEU A 369 -13.79 18.97 -1.08
CA LEU A 369 -14.52 17.77 -1.45
C LEU A 369 -16.03 18.01 -1.39
N PRO A 370 -16.78 17.80 -2.50
CA PRO A 370 -18.23 17.93 -2.49
C PRO A 370 -18.92 17.02 -1.46
N VAL A 371 -20.03 17.49 -0.89
CA VAL A 371 -20.81 16.75 0.14
C VAL A 371 -21.27 15.37 -0.32
N GLU A 372 -21.46 15.16 -1.62
CA GLU A 372 -21.80 13.86 -2.22
C GLU A 372 -20.67 12.83 -2.13
N TYR A 373 -19.41 13.28 -1.97
CA TYR A 373 -18.23 12.44 -1.83
C TYR A 373 -17.65 12.47 -0.41
N SER A 374 -18.37 13.01 0.57
CA SER A 374 -17.88 13.13 1.95
C SER A 374 -17.80 11.78 2.66
N GLY A 375 -16.92 11.69 3.67
CA GLY A 375 -16.70 10.44 4.41
C GLY A 375 -17.94 9.97 5.18
N GLU A 376 -18.78 10.90 5.63
CA GLU A 376 -20.01 10.60 6.36
C GLU A 376 -21.03 9.87 5.47
N ARG A 377 -21.06 10.16 4.16
CA ARG A 377 -21.98 9.51 3.20
C ARG A 377 -21.74 8.02 3.08
N VAL A 378 -20.53 7.55 3.35
CA VAL A 378 -20.19 6.13 3.25
C VAL A 378 -21.00 5.30 4.25
N PHE A 379 -21.32 5.87 5.42
CA PHE A 379 -22.10 5.22 6.49
C PHE A 379 -23.62 5.30 6.29
N ASP A 380 -24.08 6.05 5.29
CA ASP A 380 -25.50 6.12 4.98
C ASP A 380 -25.95 4.80 4.33
N ASN A 381 -26.80 4.05 5.03
CA ASN A 381 -27.35 2.78 4.55
C ASN A 381 -28.26 2.96 3.32
N SER A 382 -28.78 4.17 3.09
CA SER A 382 -29.56 4.48 1.87
C SER A 382 -28.67 4.65 0.64
N TYR A 383 -27.35 4.80 0.83
CA TYR A 383 -26.40 4.93 -0.27
C TYR A 383 -26.25 3.59 -1.01
N PRO A 384 -26.33 3.53 -2.35
CA PRO A 384 -26.22 2.26 -3.07
C PRO A 384 -24.84 1.63 -2.85
N GLU A 385 -24.83 0.33 -2.56
CA GLU A 385 -23.63 -0.42 -2.18
C GLU A 385 -22.47 -0.28 -3.16
N LYS A 386 -22.78 -0.28 -4.46
CA LYS A 386 -21.77 -0.17 -5.51
C LYS A 386 -21.21 1.25 -5.66
N LEU A 387 -21.97 2.29 -5.29
CA LEU A 387 -21.41 3.64 -5.15
C LEU A 387 -20.49 3.72 -3.92
N ARG A 388 -20.90 3.07 -2.81
CA ARG A 388 -20.11 3.03 -1.56
C ARG A 388 -18.70 2.47 -1.80
N ARG A 389 -18.57 1.42 -2.62
CA ARG A 389 -17.26 0.85 -3.03
C ARG A 389 -16.29 1.91 -3.60
N HIS A 390 -16.77 2.78 -4.48
CA HIS A 390 -15.95 3.81 -5.11
C HIS A 390 -15.57 4.92 -4.13
N LEU A 391 -16.47 5.31 -3.23
CA LEU A 391 -16.17 6.25 -2.15
C LEU A 391 -15.15 5.69 -1.15
N LEU A 392 -15.29 4.41 -0.77
CA LEU A 392 -14.30 3.73 0.06
C LEU A 392 -12.92 3.79 -0.61
N THR A 393 -12.84 3.49 -1.91
CA THR A 393 -11.58 3.58 -2.67
C THR A 393 -10.98 4.99 -2.63
N LEU A 394 -11.81 6.04 -2.75
CA LEU A 394 -11.41 7.43 -2.67
C LEU A 394 -10.83 7.78 -1.28
N HIS A 395 -11.58 7.50 -0.21
CA HIS A 395 -11.16 7.83 1.16
C HIS A 395 -9.95 7.02 1.62
N PHE A 396 -9.85 5.75 1.21
CA PHE A 396 -8.66 4.96 1.52
C PHE A 396 -7.42 5.42 0.77
N SER A 397 -7.58 5.98 -0.43
CA SER A 397 -6.46 6.63 -1.12
C SER A 397 -6.01 7.87 -0.34
N TYR A 398 -6.94 8.64 0.23
CA TYR A 398 -6.63 9.76 1.13
C TYR A 398 -5.91 9.29 2.41
N PHE A 399 -6.44 8.28 3.12
CA PHE A 399 -5.80 7.72 4.31
C PHE A 399 -4.40 7.19 3.99
N GLN A 400 -4.24 6.50 2.85
CA GLN A 400 -2.96 5.99 2.41
C GLN A 400 -1.92 7.11 2.31
N LEU A 401 -2.27 8.26 1.76
CA LEU A 401 -1.37 9.40 1.65
C LEU A 401 -1.08 10.04 3.00
N ALA A 402 -2.11 10.26 3.81
CA ALA A 402 -1.95 10.88 5.13
C ALA A 402 -1.10 10.05 6.10
N PHE A 403 -1.15 8.71 6.00
CA PHE A 403 -0.29 7.81 6.76
C PHE A 403 1.12 7.72 6.16
N ARG A 404 1.23 7.63 4.83
CA ARG A 404 2.54 7.51 4.16
C ARG A 404 3.41 8.75 4.28
N ASN A 405 2.81 9.94 4.26
CA ASN A 405 3.51 11.21 4.43
C ASN A 405 4.38 11.20 5.71
N HIS A 406 3.84 10.68 6.81
CA HIS A 406 4.52 10.62 8.11
C HIS A 406 5.21 9.27 8.37
N LEU A 407 5.43 8.48 7.31
CA LEU A 407 6.03 7.15 7.37
C LEU A 407 5.26 6.13 8.25
N LEU A 408 4.01 6.44 8.62
CA LEU A 408 3.13 5.61 9.45
C LEU A 408 2.41 4.52 8.63
N TYR A 409 3.12 3.84 7.76
CA TYR A 409 2.55 2.77 6.95
C TYR A 409 3.17 1.43 7.36
N GLY A 410 2.41 0.34 7.27
CA GLY A 410 2.82 -0.99 7.77
C GLY A 410 4.12 -1.56 7.16
N HIS A 411 4.66 -0.91 6.12
CA HIS A 411 5.91 -1.27 5.43
C HIS A 411 7.05 -0.26 5.66
N GLY A 412 6.83 0.73 6.54
CA GLY A 412 7.83 1.71 6.94
C GLY A 412 8.75 1.04 7.93
N MET A 413 9.95 0.68 7.47
CA MET A 413 11.00 0.04 8.26
C MET A 413 11.13 0.77 9.60
N ASP A 414 11.35 2.09 9.56
CA ASP A 414 11.64 2.86 10.77
C ASP A 414 10.45 2.93 11.75
N TRP A 415 9.21 3.08 11.27
CA TRP A 415 8.03 3.14 12.14
C TRP A 415 7.78 1.83 12.90
N ILE A 416 7.70 0.70 12.18
CA ILE A 416 7.45 -0.60 12.80
C ILE A 416 8.63 -1.01 13.67
N GLY A 417 9.86 -0.72 13.25
CA GLY A 417 11.06 -0.93 14.07
C GLY A 417 11.05 -0.16 15.37
N ASN A 418 10.75 1.14 15.31
CA ASN A 418 10.65 1.99 16.49
C ASN A 418 9.54 1.52 17.44
N LEU A 419 8.39 1.12 16.89
CA LEU A 419 7.27 0.60 17.67
C LEU A 419 7.62 -0.73 18.36
N VAL A 420 8.23 -1.67 17.63
CA VAL A 420 8.68 -2.95 18.19
C VAL A 420 9.73 -2.74 19.26
N ASN A 421 10.73 -1.89 19.00
CA ASN A 421 11.78 -1.56 19.96
C ASN A 421 11.19 -0.96 21.25
N TYR A 422 10.36 0.09 21.13
CA TYR A 422 9.67 0.70 22.26
C TYR A 422 8.78 -0.30 23.02
N SER A 423 8.12 -1.23 22.32
CA SER A 423 7.27 -2.23 22.98
C SER A 423 8.07 -3.27 23.78
N SER A 424 9.37 -3.42 23.53
CA SER A 424 10.20 -4.47 24.14
C SER A 424 10.30 -4.35 25.66
N GLN A 425 10.19 -3.12 26.20
CA GLN A 425 10.14 -2.84 27.63
C GLN A 425 8.92 -3.45 28.36
N TYR A 426 7.92 -3.93 27.62
CA TYR A 426 6.72 -4.60 28.13
C TYR A 426 6.71 -6.10 27.81
N SER A 427 7.84 -6.68 27.39
CA SER A 427 7.98 -8.12 27.20
C SER A 427 7.94 -8.85 28.54
N LEU A 428 7.26 -10.00 28.60
CA LEU A 428 7.15 -10.83 29.82
C LEU A 428 8.32 -11.81 29.97
N GLU A 429 9.04 -12.08 28.89
CA GLU A 429 10.28 -12.86 28.94
C GLU A 429 11.37 -11.96 29.50
N GLY A 430 11.93 -12.34 30.65
CA GLY A 430 12.91 -11.56 31.40
C GLY A 430 14.14 -11.22 30.56
N ASP A 431 14.11 -10.06 29.94
CA ASP A 431 15.29 -9.40 29.42
C ASP A 431 15.81 -8.52 30.57
N ASP A 432 16.84 -8.99 31.29
CA ASP A 432 17.60 -8.28 32.35
C ASP A 432 18.27 -6.97 31.83
N GLN A 433 17.82 -6.47 30.68
CA GLN A 433 18.38 -5.39 29.88
C GLN A 433 17.45 -4.17 29.79
N ALA A 434 16.14 -4.28 30.09
CA ALA A 434 15.23 -3.12 30.12
C ALA A 434 15.69 -2.04 31.12
N ASP A 435 16.48 -2.44 32.12
CA ASP A 435 17.08 -1.58 33.13
C ASP A 435 18.38 -0.85 32.67
N LYS A 436 18.95 -1.18 31.50
CA LYS A 436 20.29 -0.68 31.08
C LYS A 436 20.28 0.48 30.10
N ASP A 437 19.23 0.65 29.29
CA ASP A 437 19.17 1.67 28.23
C ASP A 437 18.32 2.92 28.59
N GLY A 438 17.78 2.98 29.82
CA GLY A 438 16.89 4.06 30.24
C GLY A 438 15.51 4.00 29.56
N PRO A 439 14.59 4.91 29.91
CA PRO A 439 13.24 4.91 29.34
C PRO A 439 13.31 5.21 27.84
N GLN A 440 12.94 4.21 27.02
CA GLN A 440 12.80 4.41 25.58
C GLN A 440 11.59 5.30 25.32
N VAL A 441 11.71 6.30 24.45
CA VAL A 441 10.61 7.17 24.04
C VAL A 441 10.26 6.89 22.59
N LEU A 442 9.00 6.52 22.34
CA LEU A 442 8.51 6.40 20.97
C LEU A 442 8.39 7.79 20.35
N GLN A 443 9.16 8.05 19.30
CA GLN A 443 9.03 9.30 18.55
C GLN A 443 7.74 9.27 17.74
N LEU A 444 6.83 10.21 18.05
CA LEU A 444 5.54 10.35 17.37
C LEU A 444 5.62 11.46 16.33
N PRO A 445 4.92 11.31 15.18
CA PRO A 445 4.81 12.38 14.21
C PRO A 445 3.97 13.55 14.77
N PRO A 446 4.09 14.74 14.15
CA PRO A 446 3.22 15.87 14.47
C PRO A 446 1.75 15.49 14.27
N ASN A 447 0.86 16.16 15.01
CA ASN A 447 -0.60 15.95 14.95
C ASN A 447 -1.02 14.49 15.20
N TRP A 448 -0.30 13.77 16.07
CA TRP A 448 -0.56 12.36 16.40
C TRP A 448 -2.04 12.06 16.70
N HIS A 449 -2.72 12.91 17.48
CA HIS A 449 -4.14 12.74 17.82
C HIS A 449 -5.06 12.72 16.57
N GLU A 450 -4.74 13.53 15.57
CA GLU A 450 -5.46 13.53 14.29
C GLU A 450 -5.21 12.22 13.54
N LYS A 451 -3.96 11.73 13.52
CA LYS A 451 -3.64 10.43 12.88
C LYS A 451 -4.36 9.27 13.55
N VAL A 452 -4.50 9.28 14.88
CA VAL A 452 -5.31 8.28 15.62
C VAL A 452 -6.78 8.38 15.24
N THR A 453 -7.33 9.59 15.14
CA THR A 453 -8.72 9.82 14.71
C THR A 453 -8.95 9.32 13.28
N MET A 454 -8.02 9.59 12.37
CA MET A 454 -8.04 9.07 11.01
C MET A 454 -7.94 7.55 10.95
N ALA A 455 -7.11 6.93 11.80
CA ALA A 455 -7.00 5.47 11.90
C ALA A 455 -8.31 4.83 12.38
N LYS A 456 -8.98 5.42 13.39
CA LYS A 456 -10.31 4.97 13.83
C LYS A 456 -11.33 5.05 12.70
N LEU A 457 -11.40 6.17 11.98
CA LEU A 457 -12.31 6.34 10.85
C LEU A 457 -12.00 5.35 9.70
N CYS A 458 -10.72 5.15 9.39
CA CYS A 458 -10.27 4.18 8.39
C CYS A 458 -10.73 2.75 8.75
N MET A 459 -10.59 2.35 10.01
CA MET A 459 -11.03 1.02 10.45
C MET A 459 -12.55 0.90 10.47
N ALA A 460 -13.27 1.94 10.88
CA ALA A 460 -14.74 1.97 10.84
C ALA A 460 -15.27 1.87 9.40
N MET A 461 -14.68 2.59 8.44
CA MET A 461 -15.03 2.50 7.03
C MET A 461 -14.74 1.11 6.45
N PHE A 462 -13.66 0.45 6.89
CA PHE A 462 -13.33 -0.90 6.43
C PHE A 462 -14.42 -1.93 6.77
N ARG A 463 -15.16 -1.76 7.87
CA ARG A 463 -16.29 -2.64 8.23
C ARG A 463 -17.39 -2.67 7.16
N LEU A 464 -17.46 -1.64 6.33
CA LEU A 464 -18.43 -1.52 5.25
C LEU A 464 -17.98 -2.25 3.97
N VAL A 465 -16.73 -2.73 3.93
CA VAL A 465 -16.24 -3.59 2.86
C VAL A 465 -16.84 -4.98 3.09
N GLY A 466 -17.69 -5.43 2.18
CA GLY A 466 -18.24 -6.78 2.24
C GLY A 466 -17.12 -7.83 2.28
N SER A 467 -17.26 -8.86 3.12
CA SER A 467 -16.30 -9.98 3.19
C SER A 467 -16.13 -10.71 1.85
N THR A 468 -17.13 -10.60 1.00
CA THR A 468 -17.20 -11.23 -0.33
C THR A 468 -16.42 -10.45 -1.39
N ASP A 469 -16.15 -9.15 -1.18
CA ASP A 469 -15.42 -8.30 -2.12
C ASP A 469 -13.91 -8.48 -1.98
N SER A 470 -13.41 -9.61 -2.47
CA SER A 470 -12.02 -10.01 -2.35
C SER A 470 -11.05 -8.96 -2.90
N ALA A 471 -11.36 -8.42 -4.09
CA ALA A 471 -10.49 -7.47 -4.78
C ALA A 471 -10.37 -6.16 -3.99
N LEU A 472 -11.48 -5.63 -3.47
CA LEU A 472 -11.44 -4.41 -2.66
C LEU A 472 -10.74 -4.64 -1.32
N ASN A 473 -11.02 -5.76 -0.63
CA ASN A 473 -10.32 -6.11 0.61
C ASN A 473 -8.80 -6.09 0.43
N TRP A 474 -8.29 -6.70 -0.65
CA TRP A 474 -6.86 -6.70 -0.97
C TRP A 474 -6.32 -5.32 -1.30
N TYR A 475 -7.05 -4.57 -2.14
CA TYR A 475 -6.66 -3.21 -2.52
C TYR A 475 -6.52 -2.28 -1.30
N LEU A 476 -7.37 -2.46 -0.28
CA LEU A 476 -7.43 -1.62 0.91
C LEU A 476 -6.58 -2.11 2.10
N ALA A 477 -6.09 -3.36 2.05
CA ALA A 477 -5.44 -4.03 3.17
C ALA A 477 -4.23 -3.27 3.74
N CYS A 478 -3.35 -2.69 2.91
CA CYS A 478 -2.16 -1.98 3.42
C CYS A 478 -2.55 -0.81 4.34
N THR A 479 -3.53 -0.03 3.89
CA THR A 479 -3.99 1.17 4.59
C THR A 479 -4.69 0.78 5.87
N TYR A 480 -5.48 -0.31 5.84
CA TYR A 480 -6.12 -0.89 7.01
C TYR A 480 -5.10 -1.39 8.05
N LEU A 481 -4.07 -2.13 7.62
CA LEU A 481 -2.98 -2.59 8.47
C LEU A 481 -2.22 -1.41 9.10
N SER A 482 -1.99 -0.35 8.33
CA SER A 482 -1.35 0.87 8.83
C SER A 482 -2.19 1.50 9.94
N ALA A 483 -3.49 1.65 9.74
CA ALA A 483 -4.42 2.13 10.76
C ALA A 483 -4.41 1.26 12.03
N LEU A 484 -4.41 -0.08 11.89
CA LEU A 484 -4.31 -0.99 13.03
C LEU A 484 -3.02 -0.76 13.84
N THR A 485 -1.86 -0.63 13.17
CA THR A 485 -0.59 -0.38 13.87
C THR A 485 -0.57 0.98 14.58
N ILE A 486 -1.22 2.01 14.02
CA ILE A 486 -1.39 3.31 14.67
C ILE A 486 -2.25 3.19 15.93
N LEU A 487 -3.35 2.43 15.90
CA LEU A 487 -4.20 2.23 17.07
C LEU A 487 -3.52 1.40 18.18
N ILE A 488 -2.77 0.36 17.81
CA ILE A 488 -1.97 -0.41 18.77
C ILE A 488 -0.90 0.48 19.41
N ALA A 489 -0.22 1.31 18.62
CA ALA A 489 0.74 2.28 19.14
C ALA A 489 0.07 3.28 20.10
N ALA A 490 -1.12 3.80 19.76
CA ALA A 490 -1.88 4.72 20.62
C ALA A 490 -2.28 4.09 21.96
N LYS A 491 -2.64 2.80 21.95
CA LYS A 491 -2.90 1.99 23.15
C LYS A 491 -1.63 1.83 23.99
N LEU A 492 -0.50 1.51 23.36
CA LEU A 492 0.79 1.26 24.01
C LEU A 492 1.35 2.49 24.76
N ILE A 493 1.15 3.70 24.23
CA ILE A 493 1.62 4.96 24.83
C ILE A 493 0.64 5.56 25.87
N GLY A 494 -0.53 4.97 26.07
CA GLY A 494 -1.49 5.46 27.07
C GLY A 494 -2.19 6.78 26.73
N THR A 495 -2.27 7.16 25.45
CA THR A 495 -2.97 8.40 24.99
C THR A 495 -4.48 8.44 25.26
N GLU A 496 -5.03 7.54 26.08
CA GLU A 496 -6.43 7.55 26.56
C GLU A 496 -6.72 8.71 27.55
N HIS A 497 -5.71 9.45 28.03
CA HIS A 497 -5.92 10.48 29.05
C HIS A 497 -6.04 11.89 28.44
N GLY A 498 -7.27 12.26 28.07
CA GLY A 498 -7.59 13.65 27.75
C GLY A 498 -8.97 13.90 27.15
N ALA A 499 -10.04 13.70 27.92
CA ALA A 499 -11.23 14.56 27.95
C ALA A 499 -12.28 14.01 28.93
N GLU A 500 -12.93 14.93 29.61
CA GLU A 500 -13.92 14.75 30.66
C GLU A 500 -15.14 13.91 30.21
N GLY A 501 -15.59 13.00 31.07
CA GLY A 501 -16.97 12.50 31.06
C GLY A 501 -17.31 11.34 30.14
N GLY A 502 -17.19 10.11 30.68
CA GLY A 502 -18.13 9.00 30.45
C GLY A 502 -18.26 8.43 29.03
N THR A 503 -17.83 7.16 28.88
CA THR A 503 -17.89 6.28 27.69
C THR A 503 -16.70 6.43 26.72
N VAL A 504 -16.29 5.34 26.06
CA VAL A 504 -15.22 5.25 25.01
C VAL A 504 -13.76 4.91 25.44
N PRO A 505 -13.53 3.98 26.40
CA PRO A 505 -12.35 3.09 26.33
C PRO A 505 -12.57 1.85 25.45
N ASP A 506 -13.82 1.46 25.21
CA ASP A 506 -14.19 0.18 24.58
C ASP A 506 -14.09 0.18 23.03
N GLU A 507 -14.29 1.33 22.37
CA GLU A 507 -14.39 1.37 20.89
C GLU A 507 -13.05 1.12 20.18
N GLN A 508 -11.96 1.70 20.69
CA GLN A 508 -10.63 1.48 20.11
C GLN A 508 -10.18 0.03 20.30
N GLU A 509 -10.42 -0.53 21.49
CA GLU A 509 -10.15 -1.94 21.80
C GLU A 509 -10.95 -2.86 20.87
N GLN A 510 -12.22 -2.55 20.64
CA GLN A 510 -13.06 -3.28 19.71
C GLN A 510 -12.49 -3.25 18.28
N LEU A 511 -12.08 -2.07 17.78
CA LEU A 511 -11.49 -1.91 16.45
C LEU A 511 -10.20 -2.73 16.31
N ILE A 512 -9.31 -2.69 17.29
CA ILE A 512 -8.06 -3.48 17.29
C ILE A 512 -8.37 -4.98 17.22
N ASN A 513 -9.28 -5.46 18.06
CA ASN A 513 -9.64 -6.88 18.12
C ASN A 513 -10.35 -7.36 16.83
N GLU A 514 -11.13 -6.50 16.18
CA GLU A 514 -11.68 -6.78 14.85
C GLU A 514 -10.59 -6.85 13.78
N GLY A 515 -9.61 -5.94 13.82
CA GLY A 515 -8.47 -5.96 12.89
C GLY A 515 -7.63 -7.22 13.00
N LEU A 516 -7.34 -7.68 14.21
CA LEU A 516 -6.62 -8.95 14.43
C LEU A 516 -7.42 -10.13 13.87
N ARG A 517 -8.73 -10.21 14.15
CA ARG A 517 -9.61 -11.25 13.60
C ARG A 517 -9.65 -11.24 12.07
N PHE A 518 -9.69 -10.07 11.46
CA PHE A 518 -9.67 -9.95 10.00
C PHE A 518 -8.38 -10.50 9.39
N ILE A 519 -7.22 -10.13 9.92
CA ILE A 519 -5.93 -10.63 9.40
C ILE A 519 -5.84 -12.15 9.60
N HIS A 520 -6.28 -12.66 10.75
CA HIS A 520 -6.34 -14.10 10.99
C HIS A 520 -7.22 -14.84 9.97
N HIS A 521 -8.39 -14.26 9.67
CA HIS A 521 -9.29 -14.81 8.65
C HIS A 521 -8.64 -14.81 7.25
N MET A 522 -7.99 -13.71 6.85
CA MET A 522 -7.27 -13.67 5.56
C MET A 522 -6.09 -14.65 5.52
N ALA A 523 -5.37 -14.83 6.63
CA ALA A 523 -4.24 -15.74 6.73
C ALA A 523 -4.68 -17.20 6.55
N THR A 524 -5.76 -17.60 7.21
CA THR A 524 -6.30 -18.97 7.15
C THR A 524 -6.97 -19.30 5.82
N THR A 525 -7.51 -18.30 5.11
CA THR A 525 -8.28 -18.52 3.88
C THR A 525 -7.50 -18.25 2.60
N ARG A 526 -6.40 -17.48 2.62
CA ARG A 526 -5.80 -16.95 1.38
C ARG A 526 -4.28 -16.97 1.33
N ASP A 527 -3.57 -16.55 2.37
CA ASP A 527 -2.11 -16.38 2.31
C ASP A 527 -1.43 -16.66 3.65
N ALA A 528 -0.68 -17.76 3.72
CA ALA A 528 0.09 -18.16 4.90
C ALA A 528 1.12 -17.11 5.36
N ARG A 529 1.55 -16.19 4.48
CA ARG A 529 2.45 -15.09 4.86
C ARG A 529 1.77 -14.11 5.83
N LEU A 530 0.45 -13.98 5.77
CA LEU A 530 -0.31 -13.13 6.69
C LEU A 530 -0.36 -13.70 8.11
N GLU A 531 -0.07 -14.98 8.33
CA GLU A 531 0.00 -15.57 9.67
C GLU A 531 1.05 -14.89 10.54
N LYS A 532 2.21 -14.59 9.94
CA LYS A 532 3.30 -13.88 10.61
C LYS A 532 2.96 -12.40 10.87
N VAL A 533 2.24 -11.76 9.94
CA VAL A 533 1.72 -10.38 10.14
C VAL A 533 0.74 -10.37 11.31
N HIS A 534 -0.19 -11.32 11.33
CA HIS A 534 -1.14 -11.48 12.42
C HIS A 534 -0.42 -11.70 13.76
N ALA A 535 0.55 -12.62 13.81
CA ALA A 535 1.31 -12.93 15.02
C ALA A 535 2.04 -11.69 15.57
N ALA A 536 2.66 -10.88 14.69
CA ALA A 536 3.34 -9.66 15.09
C ALA A 536 2.36 -8.60 15.66
N CYS A 537 1.24 -8.36 14.99
CA CYS A 537 0.22 -7.42 15.49
C CYS A 537 -0.40 -7.90 16.81
N ALA A 538 -0.64 -9.20 16.95
CA ALA A 538 -1.18 -9.78 18.18
C ALA A 538 -0.20 -9.64 19.36
N GLU A 539 1.09 -9.88 19.12
CA GLU A 539 2.13 -9.70 20.13
C GLU A 539 2.30 -8.23 20.53
N LEU A 540 2.27 -7.30 19.57
CA LEU A 540 2.27 -5.86 19.86
C LEU A 540 1.05 -5.45 20.69
N ASN A 541 -0.14 -5.96 20.38
CA ASN A 541 -1.34 -5.68 21.16
C ASN A 541 -1.24 -6.23 22.59
N ARG A 542 -0.69 -7.44 22.75
CA ARG A 542 -0.44 -8.05 24.07
C ARG A 542 0.50 -7.20 24.92
N ARG A 543 1.58 -6.65 24.32
CA ARG A 543 2.50 -5.73 25.01
C ARG A 543 1.79 -4.42 25.40
N ALA A 544 0.87 -3.94 24.57
CA ALA A 544 0.05 -2.77 24.89
C ALA A 544 -0.90 -3.02 26.08
N ASP A 545 -1.44 -4.24 26.22
CA ASP A 545 -2.21 -4.63 27.42
C ASP A 545 -1.36 -4.58 28.69
N VAL A 546 -0.12 -5.10 28.63
CA VAL A 546 0.82 -5.05 29.75
C VAL A 546 1.13 -3.59 30.13
N ALA A 547 1.43 -2.74 29.14
CA ALA A 547 1.70 -1.32 29.37
C ALA A 547 0.54 -0.60 30.08
N LYS A 548 -0.71 -0.90 29.69
CA LYS A 548 -1.92 -0.35 30.31
C LYS A 548 -2.03 -0.75 31.79
N VAL A 549 -1.75 -2.02 32.12
CA VAL A 549 -1.75 -2.52 33.50
C VAL A 549 -0.62 -1.90 34.33
N THR A 550 0.59 -1.80 33.79
CA THR A 550 1.73 -1.18 34.50
C THR A 550 1.48 0.28 34.84
N THR A 551 0.89 1.03 33.89
CA THR A 551 0.55 2.46 34.10
C THR A 551 -0.55 2.64 35.15
N LEU A 552 -1.58 1.78 35.15
CA LEU A 552 -2.63 1.77 36.17
C LEU A 552 -2.12 1.29 37.54
N GLY A 553 -1.17 0.35 37.58
CA GLY A 553 -0.49 -0.09 38.80
C GLY A 553 0.30 1.03 39.47
N THR A 554 1.01 1.86 38.69
CA THR A 554 1.69 3.06 39.20
C THR A 554 0.73 4.15 39.68
N MET A 555 -0.52 4.21 39.19
CA MET A 555 -1.55 5.11 39.73
C MET A 555 -2.07 4.64 41.10
N SER A 556 -2.01 3.34 41.41
CA SER A 556 -2.31 2.84 42.76
C SER A 556 -1.27 3.29 43.80
N GLU A 557 -0.01 3.51 43.40
CA GLU A 557 1.04 4.02 44.29
C GLU A 557 0.97 5.55 44.51
N LEU A 558 0.24 6.28 43.65
CA LEU A 558 -0.09 7.70 43.84
C LEU A 558 -1.29 7.94 44.77
N LEU A 559 -2.12 6.91 44.99
CA LEU A 559 -3.24 6.94 45.95
C LEU A 559 -2.78 6.76 47.41
N ASP A 560 -1.53 6.33 47.63
CA ASP A 560 -0.89 6.27 48.96
C ASP A 560 -0.10 7.54 49.31
N ALA A 561 -0.26 8.62 48.55
CA ALA A 561 0.28 9.92 48.91
C ALA A 561 -0.40 10.44 50.20
N PRO A 562 0.38 10.84 51.24
CA PRO A 562 -0.12 11.04 52.62
C PRO A 562 -1.03 12.27 52.85
N TRP A 563 -1.64 12.84 51.79
CA TRP A 563 -2.46 14.04 51.87
C TRP A 563 -3.96 13.84 51.52
N LEU A 564 -4.43 12.60 51.29
CA LEU A 564 -5.87 12.31 51.10
C LEU A 564 -6.54 11.59 52.28
N PRO A 565 -7.01 12.33 53.30
CA PRO A 565 -8.14 11.89 54.12
C PRO A 565 -9.32 12.85 53.97
N ALA A 566 -10.15 12.63 52.94
CA ALA A 566 -11.53 13.06 52.93
C ALA A 566 -12.32 12.08 52.07
N PHE A 567 -13.43 11.56 52.59
CA PHE A 567 -14.27 10.47 52.04
C PHE A 567 -13.86 9.04 52.37
N ARG A 568 -13.85 8.72 53.67
CA ARG A 568 -14.46 7.46 54.14
C ARG A 568 -15.72 7.83 54.90
N HIS A 569 -16.89 7.53 54.34
CA HIS A 569 -18.06 7.00 55.04
C HIS A 569 -19.20 6.83 54.02
N ILE A 570 -20.01 5.78 54.25
CA ILE A 570 -21.14 5.26 53.45
C ILE A 570 -20.67 4.23 52.40
N GLY A 571 -21.01 2.94 52.46
CA GLY A 571 -21.88 2.23 53.36
C GLY A 571 -21.67 0.72 53.23
N ASP A 572 -21.69 0.08 54.38
CA ASP A 572 -21.66 -1.35 54.64
C ASP A 572 -23.09 -1.89 54.52
N THR A 573 -23.32 -2.95 53.74
CA THR A 573 -24.32 -4.02 54.00
C THR A 573 -24.10 -5.13 52.98
N GLY A 574 -23.71 -6.32 53.45
CA GLY A 574 -23.28 -7.46 52.62
C GLY A 574 -24.37 -8.48 52.26
N ALA A 575 -23.93 -9.54 51.57
CA ALA A 575 -24.46 -10.91 51.64
C ALA A 575 -23.58 -11.89 50.81
N GLU A 576 -22.98 -12.85 51.52
CA GLU A 576 -22.78 -14.28 51.22
C GLU A 576 -22.30 -14.77 49.82
N GLY A 577 -21.11 -15.41 49.78
CA GLY A 577 -20.65 -16.33 48.71
C GLY A 577 -21.00 -17.81 49.01
N PRO A 578 -20.82 -18.77 48.06
CA PRO A 578 -19.59 -19.62 48.04
C PRO A 578 -19.27 -20.24 46.62
N PRO A 579 -18.37 -21.24 46.46
CA PRO A 579 -16.99 -21.41 46.96
C PRO A 579 -15.94 -21.52 45.83
N SER A 580 -14.69 -21.22 46.19
CA SER A 580 -13.46 -21.45 45.42
C SER A 580 -13.14 -22.94 45.20
N VAL A 581 -12.66 -23.30 44.00
CA VAL A 581 -11.96 -24.57 43.72
C VAL A 581 -10.49 -24.27 43.37
N PRO A 582 -9.49 -25.04 43.86
CA PRO A 582 -8.08 -24.67 43.79
C PRO A 582 -7.43 -24.94 42.42
N SER A 583 -6.62 -23.98 41.97
CA SER A 583 -5.76 -23.99 40.77
C SER A 583 -4.55 -24.94 40.87
N SER A 584 -4.77 -26.22 41.16
CA SER A 584 -3.68 -27.23 41.14
C SER A 584 -4.00 -28.52 40.38
N LYS A 585 -5.09 -28.57 39.60
CA LYS A 585 -5.42 -29.72 38.75
C LYS A 585 -5.65 -29.45 37.26
N VAL A 586 -5.43 -28.21 36.78
CA VAL A 586 -5.50 -27.89 35.34
C VAL A 586 -4.13 -28.04 34.65
N LEU A 587 -3.04 -28.11 35.40
CA LEU A 587 -1.68 -28.20 34.85
C LEU A 587 -1.15 -29.65 34.64
N HIS A 588 -2.00 -30.67 34.76
CA HIS A 588 -1.59 -32.07 34.57
C HIS A 588 -2.29 -32.77 33.40
N VAL A 589 -3.18 -32.07 32.67
CA VAL A 589 -3.90 -32.61 31.50
C VAL A 589 -3.36 -32.04 30.18
N LEU A 590 -2.64 -30.91 30.21
CA LEU A 590 -2.07 -30.28 29.00
C LEU A 590 -0.65 -30.77 28.64
N THR A 591 -0.08 -31.69 29.42
CA THR A 591 1.28 -32.23 29.19
C THR A 591 1.31 -33.63 28.56
N GLU A 592 0.16 -34.25 28.27
CA GLU A 592 0.11 -35.57 27.61
C GLU A 592 -0.42 -35.59 26.17
N ILE A 593 -0.77 -34.44 25.57
CA ILE A 593 -1.37 -34.40 24.22
C ILE A 593 -0.40 -33.90 23.11
N CYS A 594 0.86 -33.58 23.42
CA CYS A 594 1.84 -33.16 22.40
C CYS A 594 3.01 -34.13 22.15
N TYR A 595 2.82 -35.43 22.42
CA TYR A 595 3.69 -36.49 21.91
C TYR A 595 2.87 -37.67 21.40
N LYS A 596 2.38 -37.56 20.16
CA LYS A 596 2.26 -38.65 19.18
C LYS A 596 1.65 -38.13 17.86
N GLU A 597 2.37 -38.49 16.79
CA GLU A 597 2.14 -38.31 15.34
C GLU A 597 2.57 -36.98 14.73
#